data_AF-A0A9W7D8J4-F1
#
_entry.id   AF-A0A9W7D8J4-F1
#
_cell.length_a   1.000
_cell.length_b   1.000
_cell.length_c   1.000
_cell.angle_alpha   90.00
_cell.angle_beta   90.00
_cell.angle_gamma   90.00
#
_symmetry.space_group_name_H-M   'P 1'
#
loop_
_entity.id
_entity.type
_entity.pdbx_description
1 polymer ?
#
loop_
_entity_poly.entity_id
_entity_poly.type
_entity_poly.pdbx_seq_one_letter_code
_entity_poly.pdbx_strand_id
1 'polypeptide(L)'
;MARWLSFFAEYNFQVEYKPGSLNVVADALSRRPDYAAHKANYDAIGVVRTSTPSSSSLDDVKSAYANDADAKQLLNYFATPSDKSRQKLAKHLCARVHRYRVHNGLLLYSAVDGNAD
;
A
#
# COMPACT_ATOMS: atom_id res chain seq x y z
N MET A 1 0.48 -28.50 -1.92
CA MET A 1 1.37 -29.68 -1.83
C MET A 1 1.73 -30.30 -3.17
N ALA A 2 0.80 -30.40 -4.14
CA ALA A 2 1.05 -30.98 -5.47
C ALA A 2 2.35 -30.53 -6.17
N ARG A 3 2.69 -29.23 -6.10
CA ARG A 3 3.84 -28.65 -6.79
C ARG A 3 5.22 -29.08 -6.25
N TRP A 4 5.30 -29.56 -5.00
CA TRP A 4 6.58 -29.87 -4.34
C TRP A 4 6.84 -31.38 -4.22
N LEU A 5 5.90 -32.23 -4.65
CA LEU A 5 6.00 -33.68 -4.49
C LEU A 5 7.15 -34.31 -5.28
N SER A 6 7.42 -33.85 -6.51
CA SER A 6 8.56 -34.33 -7.31
C SER A 6 9.89 -34.00 -6.65
N PHE A 7 10.02 -32.79 -6.11
CA PHE A 7 11.22 -32.35 -5.40
C PHE A 7 11.45 -33.15 -4.11
N PHE A 8 10.39 -33.42 -3.34
CA PHE A 8 10.50 -34.20 -2.10
C PHE A 8 10.78 -35.69 -2.35
N ALA A 9 10.32 -36.25 -3.49
CA ALA A 9 10.56 -37.65 -3.83
C ALA A 9 12.04 -37.98 -4.08
N GLU A 10 12.90 -36.98 -4.30
CA GLU A 10 14.35 -37.15 -4.43
C GLU A 10 15.05 -37.42 -3.09
N TYR A 11 14.37 -37.19 -1.96
CA TYR A 11 14.94 -37.30 -0.62
C TYR A 11 14.24 -38.36 0.21
N ASN A 12 15.01 -39.19 0.90
CA ASN A 12 14.50 -40.12 1.90
C ASN A 12 14.45 -39.42 3.27
N PHE A 13 13.35 -38.73 3.56
CA PHE A 13 13.15 -38.02 4.84
C PHE A 13 11.94 -38.53 5.61
N GLN A 14 11.94 -38.24 6.91
CA GLN A 14 10.81 -38.45 7.81
C GLN A 14 10.39 -37.10 8.38
N VAL A 15 9.08 -36.89 8.56
CA VAL A 15 8.54 -35.66 9.13
C VAL A 15 8.37 -35.85 10.63
N GLU A 16 9.18 -35.15 11.42
CA GLU A 16 9.10 -35.16 12.87
C GLU A 16 8.78 -33.77 13.41
N TYR A 17 7.86 -33.70 14.37
CA TYR A 17 7.55 -32.46 15.06
C TYR A 17 8.67 -32.10 16.03
N LYS A 18 9.20 -30.87 15.92
CA LYS A 18 10.14 -30.30 16.87
C LYS A 18 9.47 -29.17 17.67
N PRO A 19 9.40 -29.28 19.01
CA PRO A 19 8.92 -28.19 19.86
C PRO A 19 9.73 -26.90 19.66
N GLY A 20 9.06 -25.75 19.77
CA GLY A 20 9.67 -24.44 19.49
C GLY A 20 10.91 -24.14 20.35
N SER A 21 10.96 -24.61 21.60
CA SER A 21 12.12 -24.48 22.49
C SER A 21 13.39 -25.16 21.96
N LEU A 22 13.25 -26.18 21.11
CA LEU A 22 14.37 -26.89 20.48
C LEU A 22 14.65 -26.40 19.05
N ASN A 23 13.78 -25.53 18.51
CA ASN A 23 13.87 -25.03 17.14
C ASN A 23 14.59 -23.67 17.04
N VAL A 24 15.43 -23.32 18.02
CA VAL A 24 16.02 -21.98 18.18
C VAL A 24 16.85 -21.56 16.97
N VAL A 25 17.62 -22.49 16.37
CA VAL A 25 18.49 -22.16 15.23
C VAL A 25 17.69 -21.87 13.97
N ALA A 26 16.74 -22.75 13.62
CA ALA A 26 15.89 -22.54 12.45
C ALA A 26 14.98 -21.31 12.65
N ASP A 27 14.47 -21.09 13.87
CA ASP A 27 13.72 -19.89 14.23
C ASP A 27 14.57 -18.62 14.02
N ALA A 28 15.80 -18.58 14.55
CA ALA A 28 16.72 -17.45 14.40
C ALA A 28 17.08 -17.17 12.92
N LEU A 29 17.28 -18.20 12.10
CA LEU A 29 17.58 -18.05 10.67
C LEU A 29 16.34 -17.66 9.85
N SER A 30 15.15 -18.11 10.26
CA SER A 30 13.89 -17.72 9.64
C SER A 30 13.50 -16.27 9.99
N ARG A 31 13.98 -15.76 11.13
CA ARG A 31 13.78 -14.37 11.54
C ARG A 31 14.56 -13.47 10.58
N ARG A 32 13.82 -12.56 9.97
CA ARG A 32 14.34 -11.49 9.15
C ARG A 32 14.47 -10.23 10.03
N PRO A 33 15.68 -9.81 10.42
CA PRO A 33 15.85 -8.65 11.31
C PRO A 33 15.34 -7.35 10.66
N ASP A 34 15.39 -7.27 9.34
CA ASP A 34 14.75 -6.26 8.51
C ASP A 34 13.23 -6.17 8.73
N TYR A 35 12.54 -7.29 8.94
CA TYR A 35 11.10 -7.30 9.24
C TYR A 35 10.77 -6.94 10.69
N ALA A 36 11.67 -7.17 11.64
CA ALA A 36 11.45 -6.82 13.04
C ALA A 36 11.53 -5.30 13.28
N ALA A 37 12.37 -4.57 12.55
CA ALA A 37 12.39 -3.10 12.55
C ALA A 37 11.08 -2.50 12.03
N HIS A 38 10.35 -3.23 11.17
CA HIS A 38 9.02 -2.84 10.70
C HIS A 38 7.88 -3.16 11.68
N LYS A 39 8.14 -3.88 12.78
CA LYS A 39 7.13 -4.16 13.82
C LYS A 39 6.87 -3.01 14.78
N ALA A 40 7.75 -2.00 14.84
CA ALA A 40 7.53 -0.84 15.70
C ALA A 40 6.49 0.15 15.14
N ASN A 41 5.88 -0.13 13.98
CA ASN A 41 4.95 0.78 13.33
C ASN A 41 3.75 0.02 12.72
N TYR A 42 3.04 -0.74 13.56
CA TYR A 42 1.88 -1.55 13.14
C TYR A 42 0.59 -0.77 12.87
N ASP A 43 0.58 0.56 13.08
CA ASP A 43 -0.54 1.43 12.68
C ASP A 43 -0.44 1.91 11.23
N ALA A 44 0.64 1.58 10.52
CA ALA A 44 0.82 1.96 9.12
C ALA A 44 0.66 0.72 8.22
N ILE A 45 -0.55 0.54 7.67
CA ILE A 45 -0.74 -0.23 6.43
C ILE A 45 0.29 0.30 5.42
N GLY A 46 1.26 -0.56 5.08
CA GLY A 46 2.46 -0.21 4.34
C GLY A 46 2.16 0.28 2.92
N VAL A 47 1.84 1.56 2.79
CA VAL A 47 2.41 2.36 1.71
C VAL A 47 3.89 2.42 2.02
N VAL A 48 4.64 1.54 1.38
CA VAL A 48 6.09 1.60 1.33
C VAL A 48 6.46 3.00 0.83
N ARG A 49 6.79 3.91 1.75
CA ARG A 49 7.47 5.18 1.41
C ARG A 49 8.93 4.83 1.14
N THR A 50 9.18 4.12 0.05
CA THR A 50 10.51 4.02 -0.56
C THR A 50 10.86 5.40 -1.07
N SER A 51 11.58 6.17 -0.24
CA SER A 51 12.08 7.52 -0.53
C SER A 51 10.97 8.53 -0.90
N THR A 52 11.03 9.74 -0.34
CA THR A 52 10.35 10.85 -1.01
C THR A 52 10.90 10.90 -2.44
N PRO A 53 10.07 10.72 -3.47
CA PRO A 53 10.55 10.79 -4.85
C PRO A 53 11.20 12.16 -5.09
N SER A 54 12.17 12.22 -5.99
CA SER A 54 12.87 13.48 -6.29
C SER A 54 11.87 14.55 -6.71
N SER A 55 12.12 15.82 -6.36
CA SER A 55 11.22 16.93 -6.68
C SER A 55 10.84 16.99 -8.16
N SER A 56 11.79 16.69 -9.06
CA SER A 56 11.57 16.63 -10.51
C SER A 56 10.46 15.65 -10.90
N SER A 57 10.48 14.44 -10.33
CA SER A 57 9.46 13.42 -10.63
C SER A 57 8.08 13.79 -10.09
N LEU A 58 7.99 14.56 -9.01
CA LEU A 58 6.72 15.07 -8.49
C LEU A 58 6.13 16.15 -9.40
N ASP A 59 6.98 16.96 -10.03
CA ASP A 59 6.53 17.97 -10.99
C ASP A 59 6.05 17.32 -12.30
N ASP A 60 6.68 16.22 -12.73
CA ASP A 60 6.19 15.40 -13.84
C ASP A 60 4.79 14.85 -13.53
N VAL A 61 4.56 14.32 -12.32
CA VAL A 61 3.23 13.85 -11.88
C VAL A 61 2.19 14.98 -11.90
N LYS A 62 2.54 16.17 -11.41
CA LYS A 62 1.63 17.33 -11.45
C LYS A 62 1.28 17.71 -12.88
N SER A 63 2.26 17.71 -13.79
CA SER A 63 2.02 18.02 -15.20
C SER A 63 1.14 16.95 -15.89
N ALA A 64 1.28 15.68 -15.51
CA ALA A 64 0.46 14.59 -16.03
C ALA A 64 -1.03 14.75 -15.67
N TYR A 65 -1.37 15.38 -14.54
CA TYR A 65 -2.76 15.69 -14.21
C TYR A 65 -3.45 16.59 -15.25
N ALA A 66 -2.69 17.38 -16.01
CA ALA A 66 -3.23 18.18 -17.11
C ALA A 66 -3.69 17.34 -18.31
N ASN A 67 -3.40 16.04 -18.35
CA ASN A 67 -3.84 15.13 -19.41
C ASN A 67 -4.93 14.15 -18.96
N ASP A 68 -4.99 13.84 -17.65
CA ASP A 68 -5.97 12.92 -17.08
C ASP A 68 -7.31 13.61 -16.78
N ALA A 69 -8.41 13.08 -17.34
CA ALA A 69 -9.75 13.64 -17.17
C ALA A 69 -10.29 13.51 -15.73
N ASP A 70 -10.00 12.41 -15.06
CA ASP A 70 -10.45 12.15 -13.69
C ASP A 70 -9.65 12.98 -12.69
N ALA A 71 -8.33 13.08 -12.88
CA ALA A 71 -7.47 13.91 -12.03
C ALA A 71 -7.89 15.38 -12.06
N LYS A 72 -8.22 15.92 -13.25
CA LYS A 72 -8.77 17.28 -13.40
C LYS A 72 -10.06 17.47 -12.62
N GLN A 73 -10.98 16.51 -12.71
CA GLN A 73 -12.25 16.59 -11.99
C GLN A 73 -12.04 16.61 -10.48
N LEU A 74 -11.15 15.75 -9.97
CA LEU A 74 -10.80 15.72 -8.55
C LEU A 74 -10.12 17.02 -8.10
N LEU A 75 -9.12 17.53 -8.84
CA LEU A 75 -8.44 18.78 -8.51
C LEU A 75 -9.39 19.99 -8.50
N ASN A 76 -10.28 20.08 -9.49
CA ASN A 76 -11.30 21.14 -9.55
C ASN A 76 -12.28 21.06 -8.38
N TYR A 77 -12.68 19.84 -7.99
CA TYR A 77 -13.52 19.63 -6.81
C TYR A 77 -12.80 20.08 -5.53
N PHE A 78 -11.54 19.69 -5.32
CA PHE A 78 -10.78 20.08 -4.13
C PHE A 78 -10.40 21.57 -4.10
N ALA A 79 -10.33 22.24 -5.25
CA ALA A 79 -10.14 23.69 -5.32
C ALA A 79 -11.39 24.47 -4.82
N THR A 80 -12.59 23.93 -5.06
CA THR A 80 -13.86 24.51 -4.58
C THR A 80 -14.81 23.42 -4.06
N PRO A 81 -14.54 22.89 -2.85
CA PRO A 81 -15.34 21.79 -2.29
C PRO A 81 -16.77 22.27 -2.00
N SER A 82 -17.75 21.70 -2.68
CA SER A 82 -19.16 22.00 -2.52
C SER A 82 -20.01 20.80 -2.96
N ASP A 83 -21.21 20.64 -2.43
CA ASP A 83 -22.11 19.58 -2.87
C ASP A 83 -22.46 19.68 -4.36
N LYS A 84 -22.53 20.91 -4.90
CA LYS A 84 -22.73 21.13 -6.33
C LYS A 84 -21.54 20.63 -7.17
N SER A 85 -20.30 20.88 -6.70
CA SER A 85 -19.10 20.39 -7.39
C SER A 85 -18.94 18.87 -7.21
N ARG A 86 -19.40 18.30 -6.09
CA ARG A 86 -19.45 16.85 -5.86
C ARG A 86 -20.42 16.14 -6.81
N GLN A 87 -21.60 16.71 -7.03
CA GLN A 87 -22.60 16.17 -7.97
C GLN A 87 -22.14 16.23 -9.44
N LYS A 88 -21.22 17.15 -9.76
CA LYS A 88 -20.62 17.28 -11.10
C LYS A 88 -19.55 16.21 -11.38
N LEU A 89 -19.02 15.54 -10.34
CA LEU A 89 -18.05 14.46 -10.51
C LEU A 89 -18.69 13.25 -11.20
N ALA A 90 -17.89 12.52 -11.99
CA ALA A 90 -18.28 11.21 -12.48
C ALA A 90 -18.68 10.28 -11.32
N LYS A 91 -19.66 9.39 -11.55
CA LYS A 91 -20.25 8.55 -10.50
C LYS A 91 -19.21 7.73 -9.72
N HIS A 92 -18.20 7.19 -10.41
CA HIS A 92 -17.13 6.41 -9.80
C HIS A 92 -16.20 7.26 -8.92
N LEU A 93 -15.98 8.52 -9.27
CA LEU A 93 -15.20 9.46 -8.46
C LEU A 93 -15.98 9.91 -7.24
N CYS A 94 -17.27 10.24 -7.39
CA CYS A 94 -18.10 10.67 -6.28
C CYS A 94 -18.19 9.60 -5.16
N ALA A 95 -18.28 8.32 -5.54
CA ALA A 95 -18.29 7.21 -4.59
C ALA A 95 -16.99 7.10 -3.76
N ARG A 96 -15.86 7.54 -4.32
CA ARG A 96 -14.52 7.38 -3.73
C ARG A 96 -13.87 8.70 -3.32
N VAL A 97 -14.54 9.85 -3.51
CA VAL A 97 -13.96 11.19 -3.31
C VAL A 97 -13.44 11.39 -1.89
N HIS A 98 -14.11 10.79 -0.90
CA HIS A 98 -13.73 10.82 0.51
C HIS A 98 -12.37 10.15 0.81
N ARG A 99 -11.89 9.30 -0.12
CA ARG A 99 -10.60 8.61 -0.03
C ARG A 99 -9.46 9.41 -0.64
N TYR A 100 -9.76 10.50 -1.34
CA TYR A 100 -8.75 11.37 -1.94
C TYR A 100 -8.52 12.61 -1.07
N ARG A 101 -7.27 13.08 -1.03
CA ARG A 101 -6.88 14.35 -0.41
C ARG A 101 -5.84 15.03 -1.29
N VAL A 102 -5.83 16.36 -1.34
CA VAL A 102 -4.80 17.11 -2.05
C VAL A 102 -3.80 17.70 -1.06
N HIS A 103 -2.52 17.49 -1.30
CA HIS A 103 -1.43 18.09 -0.52
C HIS A 103 -0.31 18.54 -1.45
N ASN A 104 0.08 19.82 -1.40
CA ASN A 104 1.09 20.42 -2.28
C ASN A 104 0.87 20.16 -3.77
N GLY A 105 -0.39 20.18 -4.21
CA GLY A 105 -0.78 19.94 -5.59
C GLY A 105 -0.73 18.46 -6.03
N LEU A 106 -0.48 17.52 -5.12
CA LEU A 106 -0.52 16.09 -5.38
C LEU A 106 -1.83 15.48 -4.87
N LEU A 107 -2.38 14.53 -5.62
CA LEU A 107 -3.54 13.73 -5.20
C LEU A 107 -3.06 12.50 -4.41
N LEU A 108 -3.44 12.42 -3.14
CA LEU A 108 -3.15 11.31 -2.25
C LEU A 108 -4.40 10.43 -2.13
N TYR A 109 -4.20 9.11 -2.11
CA TYR A 109 -5.26 8.12 -1.96
C TYR A 109 -5.12 7.37 -0.63
N SER A 110 -6.21 7.30 0.13
CA SER A 110 -6.32 6.50 1.35
C SER A 110 -6.87 5.11 1.03
N ALA A 111 -6.06 4.09 1.32
CA ALA A 111 -6.47 2.68 1.23
C ALA A 111 -7.35 2.23 2.41
N VAL A 112 -7.30 2.97 3.52
CA VAL A 112 -8.07 2.72 4.73
C VAL A 112 -9.26 3.68 4.75
N ASP A 113 -10.46 3.17 5.00
CA ASP A 113 -11.60 4.01 5.31
C ASP A 113 -11.30 4.67 6.66
N GLY A 114 -11.01 5.98 6.62
CA GLY A 114 -10.59 6.74 7.78
C GLY A 114 -11.70 6.82 8.82
N ASN A 115 -11.77 5.81 9.69
CA ASN A 115 -12.48 5.83 10.96
C ASN A 115 -11.57 5.25 12.04
N ALA A 116 -10.38 5.86 12.14
CA ALA A 116 -9.51 5.73 13.30
C ALA A 116 -9.29 7.16 13.80
N ASP A 117 -10.19 7.58 14.68
CA ASP A 117 -9.91 8.58 15.72
C ASP A 117 -8.85 8.01 16.68
#